data_AF-A0A8H6K4U4-F1
#
_entry.id   AF-A0A8H6K4U4-F1
#
_cell.length_a   1.000
_cell.length_b   1.000
_cell.length_c   1.000
_cell.angle_alpha   90.00
_cell.angle_beta   90.00
_cell.angle_gamma   90.00
#
_symmetry.space_group_name_H-M   'P 1'
#
loop_
_entity.id
_entity.type
_entity.pdbx_description
1 polymer ?
#
loop_
_entity_poly.entity_id
_entity_poly.type
_entity_poly.pdbx_seq_one_letter_code
_entity_poly.pdbx_strand_id
1 'polypeptide(L)'
;MVSSKTRSLENRGPTALPKFCGSGFEEYYADPPMTPAEAKDERENIYSLRIQACIQRFRARRRISGSDNINLFNQYLFLGGIDTSPRMFGGNTEADVRDMTPEERRDATAIDTVYSSGGGSRFYNADEPEHWDVDFTGIVAGYCSEALPIMTNWRYPRMGKAIGLVENFLTYVLQHDVCPEYQDDVKGALALCKRAKVDLPLAHQALIHFPGQFNLALLEALGENVFLDEGGGFQRPVGFSPRDVIKMASALGFDHGLKEDEALSVVAERECSVEIVRIERPSIDARHAAQCFKVGDMKEGFSAVGKLFVKRCIIEDGYDHGNLAVSDQESCFFVDDDILARLRVGFKMQMRVAKLHNGFEFIKQVQSVLVAWHVFLPQTLMVHFKEPVANEKPARSVEDAQADAQGDNEVDAD
;
A
#
# COMPACT_ATOMS: atom_id res chain seq x y z
N MET A 1 25.33 36.73 27.75
CA MET A 1 25.42 35.26 27.69
C MET A 1 24.51 34.67 28.76
N VAL A 2 23.27 34.31 28.38
CA VAL A 2 22.34 33.66 29.30
C VAL A 2 22.57 32.16 29.21
N SER A 3 23.17 31.60 30.26
CA SER A 3 23.45 30.17 30.40
C SER A 3 22.14 29.37 30.32
N SER A 4 22.00 28.49 29.32
CA SER A 4 20.84 27.61 29.20
C SER A 4 20.90 26.56 30.31
N LYS A 5 20.14 26.76 31.39
CA LYS A 5 19.96 25.75 32.44
C LYS A 5 19.37 24.48 31.82
N THR A 6 20.16 23.41 31.81
CA THR A 6 19.74 22.05 31.45
C THR A 6 18.66 21.61 32.45
N ARG A 7 17.38 21.57 32.04
CA ARG A 7 16.28 21.08 32.90
C ARG A 7 16.55 19.61 33.27
N SER A 8 16.51 19.31 34.58
CA SER A 8 16.66 17.98 35.19
C SER A 8 15.59 17.00 34.70
N LEU A 9 15.86 15.70 34.81
CA LEU A 9 14.93 14.61 34.44
C LEU A 9 13.58 14.73 35.17
N GLU A 10 13.60 15.18 36.42
CA GLU A 10 12.42 15.37 37.28
C GLU A 10 11.40 16.35 36.67
N ASN A 11 11.87 17.38 35.95
CA ASN A 11 11.00 18.39 35.32
C ASN A 11 10.40 17.93 33.98
N ARG A 12 10.69 16.70 33.52
CA ARG A 12 10.22 16.19 32.23
C ARG A 12 9.06 15.19 32.35
N GLY A 13 8.63 14.90 33.57
CA GLY A 13 7.61 13.90 33.86
C GLY A 13 8.21 12.48 33.96
N PRO A 14 7.51 11.56 34.65
CA PRO A 14 8.03 10.22 34.99
C PRO A 14 8.31 9.36 33.76
N THR A 15 7.74 9.69 32.60
CA THR A 15 7.85 8.91 31.36
C THR A 15 8.79 9.51 30.31
N ALA A 16 9.51 10.58 30.62
CA ALA A 16 10.39 11.23 29.65
C ALA A 16 11.77 10.57 29.56
N LEU A 17 12.10 10.06 28.38
CA LEU A 17 13.42 9.49 28.10
C LEU A 17 14.53 10.57 28.26
N PRO A 18 15.72 10.17 28.76
CA PRO A 18 16.91 11.02 28.78
C PRO A 18 17.18 11.68 27.42
N LYS A 19 17.72 12.90 27.42
CA LYS A 19 18.00 13.67 26.18
C LYS A 19 18.95 12.94 25.21
N PHE A 20 19.68 11.94 25.71
CA PHE A 20 20.67 11.11 25.03
C PHE A 20 20.21 9.68 24.74
N CYS A 21 18.99 9.30 25.11
CA CYS A 21 18.41 8.07 24.57
C CYS A 21 18.15 8.29 23.07
N GLY A 22 18.44 7.26 22.26
CA GLY A 22 18.19 7.26 20.83
C GLY A 22 16.74 7.61 20.47
N SER A 23 16.46 7.73 19.18
CA SER A 23 15.13 8.04 18.64
C SER A 23 14.06 7.00 19.02
N GLY A 24 14.46 5.82 19.49
CA GLY A 24 13.57 4.69 19.70
C GLY A 24 13.28 3.97 18.38
N PHE A 25 14.17 4.07 17.40
CA PHE A 25 14.03 3.38 16.11
C PHE A 25 15.31 2.59 15.76
N GLU A 26 16.23 2.46 16.71
CA GLU A 26 17.44 1.68 16.56
C GLU A 26 17.16 0.17 16.68
N GLU A 27 17.86 -0.67 15.92
CA GLU A 27 17.63 -2.12 15.78
C GLU A 27 17.65 -2.91 17.10
N TYR A 28 18.37 -2.41 18.11
CA TYR A 28 18.50 -3.02 19.44
C TYR A 28 17.87 -2.18 20.55
N TYR A 29 17.02 -1.21 20.19
CA TYR A 29 16.36 -0.38 21.19
C TYR A 29 15.29 -1.21 21.93
N ALA A 30 15.50 -1.42 23.22
CA ALA A 30 14.50 -1.96 24.12
C ALA A 30 13.92 -0.83 24.98
N ASP A 31 12.59 -0.79 25.11
CA ASP A 31 11.97 0.08 26.10
C ASP A 31 12.46 -0.32 27.51
N PRO A 32 12.69 0.64 28.41
CA PRO A 32 13.07 0.34 29.78
C PRO A 32 11.99 -0.55 30.43
N PRO A 33 12.39 -1.56 31.23
CA PRO A 33 11.44 -2.47 31.87
C PRO A 33 10.52 -1.68 32.80
N MET A 34 9.22 -1.89 32.66
CA MET A 34 8.20 -1.26 33.47
C MET A 34 8.11 -1.91 34.84
N THR A 35 7.94 -1.12 35.90
CA THR A 35 7.69 -1.69 37.23
C THR A 35 6.25 -2.23 37.32
N PRO A 36 5.98 -3.28 38.12
CA PRO A 36 4.62 -3.81 38.28
C PRO A 36 3.59 -2.79 38.78
N ALA A 37 4.04 -1.78 39.54
CA ALA A 37 3.19 -0.70 40.03
C ALA A 37 2.81 0.28 38.91
N GLU A 38 3.77 0.66 38.05
CA GLU A 38 3.50 1.48 36.86
C GLU A 38 2.61 0.75 35.87
N ALA A 39 2.83 -0.56 35.64
CA ALA A 39 1.99 -1.36 34.75
C ALA A 39 0.53 -1.46 35.25
N LYS A 40 0.33 -1.58 36.57
CA LYS A 40 -1.00 -1.60 37.17
C LYS A 40 -1.69 -0.23 37.04
N ASP A 41 -0.97 0.85 37.30
CA ASP A 41 -1.51 2.21 37.17
C ASP A 41 -1.83 2.57 35.71
N GLU A 42 -0.97 2.17 34.78
CA GLU A 42 -1.23 2.31 33.34
C GLU A 42 -2.49 1.56 32.91
N ARG A 43 -2.65 0.31 33.37
CA ARG A 43 -3.82 -0.51 33.05
C ARG A 43 -5.13 0.01 33.67
N GLU A 44 -5.11 0.45 34.92
CA GLU A 44 -6.32 0.77 35.68
C GLU A 44 -6.77 2.23 35.57
N ASN A 45 -5.85 3.19 35.42
CA ASN A 45 -6.15 4.62 35.60
C ASN A 45 -5.88 5.51 34.36
N ILE A 46 -5.08 5.06 33.40
CA ILE A 46 -4.56 5.92 32.33
C ILE A 46 -5.29 5.75 30.99
N TYR A 47 -5.85 4.58 30.73
CA TYR A 47 -6.43 4.22 29.43
C TYR A 47 -7.98 4.27 29.43
N SER A 48 -8.58 5.38 29.87
CA SER A 48 -10.04 5.59 29.79
C SER A 48 -10.54 5.76 28.35
N LEU A 49 -9.77 6.44 27.50
CA LEU A 49 -9.85 6.46 26.02
C LEU A 49 -8.62 5.73 25.45
N ARG A 50 -8.62 4.39 25.64
CA ARG A 50 -7.45 3.49 25.56
C ARG A 50 -6.47 3.82 24.42
N ILE A 51 -6.96 3.87 23.19
CA ILE A 51 -6.09 4.01 22.01
C ILE A 51 -5.55 5.44 21.83
N GLN A 52 -6.34 6.47 22.16
CA GLN A 52 -5.95 7.87 22.02
C GLN A 52 -4.78 8.21 22.95
N ALA A 53 -4.92 7.88 24.25
CA ALA A 53 -3.86 8.09 25.23
C ALA A 53 -2.60 7.28 24.89
N CYS A 54 -2.76 6.08 24.32
CA CYS A 54 -1.65 5.26 23.84
C CYS A 54 -0.87 5.95 22.72
N ILE A 55 -1.55 6.47 21.70
CA ILE A 55 -0.91 7.15 20.56
C ILE A 55 -0.15 8.40 21.03
N GLN A 56 -0.78 9.23 21.87
CA GLN A 56 -0.16 10.45 22.39
C GLN A 56 1.10 10.13 23.20
N ARG A 57 1.04 9.10 24.06
CA ARG A 57 2.21 8.60 24.80
C ARG A 57 3.29 8.03 23.90
N PHE A 58 2.91 7.26 22.87
CA PHE A 58 3.84 6.72 21.89
C PHE A 58 4.60 7.83 21.16
N ARG A 59 3.90 8.87 20.66
CA ARG A 59 4.52 10.03 20.01
C ARG A 59 5.40 10.85 20.95
N ALA A 60 5.07 10.90 22.23
CA ALA A 60 5.89 11.58 23.23
C ALA A 60 7.18 10.81 23.57
N ARG A 61 7.09 9.48 23.67
CA ARG A 61 8.23 8.61 23.98
C ARG A 61 9.13 8.40 22.76
N ARG A 62 8.56 8.20 21.57
CA ARG A 62 9.30 7.95 20.33
C ARG A 62 9.42 9.23 19.52
N ARG A 63 10.65 9.69 19.28
CA ARG A 63 10.88 10.88 18.43
C ARG A 63 10.79 10.48 16.96
N ILE A 64 9.57 10.49 16.41
CA ILE A 64 9.33 10.28 14.98
C ILE A 64 10.02 11.41 14.22
N SER A 65 11.16 11.10 13.63
CA SER A 65 12.00 12.10 12.96
C SER A 65 11.51 12.34 11.54
N GLY A 66 11.32 13.61 11.17
CA GLY A 66 10.97 14.04 9.81
C GLY A 66 9.46 14.10 9.56
N SER A 67 9.02 15.16 8.87
CA SER A 67 7.62 15.37 8.49
C SER A 67 7.05 14.22 7.67
N ASP A 68 7.90 13.55 6.88
CA ASP A 68 7.51 12.43 6.05
C ASP A 68 7.03 11.21 6.86
N ASN A 69 7.80 10.79 7.86
CA ASN A 69 7.43 9.67 8.73
C ASN A 69 6.19 9.98 9.57
N ILE A 70 6.02 11.25 9.95
CA ILE A 70 4.81 11.73 10.64
C ILE A 70 3.59 11.58 9.73
N ASN A 71 3.68 11.99 8.46
CA ASN A 71 2.59 11.86 7.51
C ASN A 71 2.24 10.39 7.24
N LEU A 72 3.25 9.53 7.08
CA LEU A 72 3.07 8.08 6.89
C LEU A 72 2.33 7.44 8.07
N PHE A 73 2.67 7.83 9.31
CA PHE A 73 1.97 7.33 10.50
C PHE A 73 0.57 7.93 10.66
N ASN A 74 0.40 9.23 10.39
CA ASN A 74 -0.90 9.87 10.41
C ASN A 74 -1.88 9.21 9.43
N GLN A 75 -1.41 8.82 8.24
CA GLN A 75 -2.24 8.09 7.27
C GLN A 75 -2.66 6.71 7.80
N TYR A 76 -1.78 5.99 8.49
CA TYR A 76 -2.13 4.72 9.15
C TYR A 76 -3.22 4.93 10.21
N LEU A 77 -3.06 5.94 11.08
CA LEU A 77 -4.06 6.27 12.10
C LEU A 77 -5.40 6.72 11.50
N PHE A 78 -5.36 7.50 10.41
CA PHE A 78 -6.54 7.95 9.68
C PHE A 78 -7.35 6.78 9.12
N LEU A 79 -6.68 5.77 8.55
CA LEU A 79 -7.34 4.55 8.06
C LEU A 79 -7.99 3.75 9.19
N GLY A 80 -7.46 3.84 10.42
CA GLY A 80 -8.08 3.33 11.63
C GLY A 80 -9.17 4.23 12.24
N GLY A 81 -9.63 5.25 11.52
CA GLY A 81 -10.71 6.13 11.96
C GLY A 81 -10.29 7.22 12.96
N ILE A 82 -8.99 7.47 13.13
CA ILE A 82 -8.49 8.47 14.08
C ILE A 82 -8.23 9.79 13.37
N ASP A 83 -8.74 10.89 13.92
CA ASP A 83 -8.46 12.21 13.40
C ASP A 83 -7.08 12.67 13.85
N THR A 84 -6.25 13.04 12.88
CA THR A 84 -4.88 13.54 13.08
C THR A 84 -4.74 14.98 12.59
N SER A 85 -5.85 15.65 12.28
CA SER A 85 -5.87 17.03 11.81
C SER A 85 -5.47 18.00 12.93
N PRO A 86 -4.69 19.05 12.63
CA PRO A 86 -4.40 20.08 13.62
C PRO A 86 -5.70 20.75 14.09
N ARG A 87 -5.89 20.89 15.40
CA ARG A 87 -7.06 21.58 15.96
C ARG A 87 -7.03 23.06 15.56
N MET A 88 -7.85 23.44 14.57
CA MET A 88 -7.89 24.80 14.01
C MET A 88 -8.36 25.88 15.02
N PHE A 89 -8.90 25.49 16.18
CA PHE A 89 -9.42 26.41 17.20
C PHE A 89 -8.73 26.30 18.58
N GLY A 90 -7.63 25.56 18.67
CA GLY A 90 -6.82 25.44 19.89
C GLY A 90 -5.90 26.64 20.08
N GLY A 91 -6.45 27.83 20.28
CA GLY A 91 -5.71 29.07 20.48
C GLY A 91 -5.00 29.14 21.83
N ASN A 92 -4.02 28.28 22.08
CA ASN A 92 -3.11 28.45 23.21
C ASN A 92 -1.96 29.37 22.78
N THR A 93 -1.78 30.50 23.47
CA THR A 93 -0.63 31.38 23.20
C THR A 93 0.65 30.69 23.66
N GLU A 94 1.81 31.01 23.05
CA GLU A 94 3.11 30.46 23.48
C GLU A 94 3.42 30.71 24.98
N ALA A 95 2.76 31.71 25.58
CA ALA A 95 2.82 32.03 26.99
C ALA A 95 2.01 31.03 27.85
N ASP A 96 0.78 30.68 27.46
CA ASP A 96 -0.05 29.71 28.18
C ASP A 96 0.58 28.32 28.18
N VAL A 97 1.24 27.96 27.06
CA VAL A 97 1.99 26.71 27.00
C VAL A 97 3.16 26.75 27.98
N ARG A 98 3.79 27.89 28.30
CA ARG A 98 4.97 27.95 29.22
C ARG A 98 4.69 27.58 30.66
N ASP A 99 3.48 27.80 31.15
CA ASP A 99 3.11 27.56 32.54
C ASP A 99 2.39 26.22 32.77
N MET A 100 2.01 25.52 31.68
CA MET A 100 1.45 24.16 31.73
C MET A 100 2.48 23.13 32.16
N THR A 101 2.05 22.14 32.95
CA THR A 101 2.85 20.95 33.26
C THR A 101 3.22 20.21 31.95
N PRO A 102 4.28 19.38 31.95
CA PRO A 102 4.58 18.54 30.81
C PRO A 102 3.40 17.66 30.37
N GLU A 103 2.45 17.38 31.27
CA GLU A 103 1.26 16.58 31.00
C GLU A 103 0.17 17.41 30.31
N GLU A 104 -0.15 18.57 30.85
CA GLU A 104 -1.14 19.50 30.26
C GLU A 104 -0.68 20.05 28.91
N ARG A 105 0.64 20.27 28.72
CA ARG A 105 1.22 20.61 27.41
C ARG A 105 0.99 19.52 26.37
N ARG A 106 1.01 18.24 26.79
CA ARG A 106 0.82 17.08 25.89
C ARG A 106 -0.62 17.04 25.41
N ASP A 107 -1.57 17.17 26.33
CA ASP A 107 -3.00 17.17 25.99
C ASP A 107 -3.37 18.39 25.13
N ALA A 108 -2.75 19.55 25.39
CA ALA A 108 -2.95 20.78 24.64
C ALA A 108 -2.39 20.74 23.21
N THR A 109 -1.37 19.91 22.93
CA THR A 109 -0.72 19.81 21.60
C THR A 109 -1.06 18.51 20.86
N ALA A 110 -1.83 17.62 21.48
CA ALA A 110 -2.27 16.38 20.85
C ALA A 110 -3.23 16.67 19.68
N ILE A 111 -2.84 16.20 18.50
CA ILE A 111 -3.68 16.22 17.29
C ILE A 111 -4.50 14.95 17.16
N ASP A 112 -4.04 13.84 17.75
CA ASP A 112 -4.71 12.55 17.71
C ASP A 112 -5.98 12.58 18.57
N THR A 113 -7.12 12.66 17.91
CA THR A 113 -8.44 12.78 18.54
C THR A 113 -9.31 11.58 18.17
N VAL A 114 -9.82 10.90 19.20
CA VAL A 114 -10.94 9.97 19.07
C VAL A 114 -12.18 10.73 19.53
N TYR A 115 -13.22 10.76 18.70
CA TYR A 115 -14.43 11.49 19.02
C TYR A 115 -15.28 10.69 20.02
N SER A 116 -15.82 11.38 21.02
CA SER A 116 -16.90 10.87 21.89
C SER A 116 -18.23 11.56 21.58
N SER A 117 -18.19 12.76 20.98
CA SER A 117 -19.38 13.46 20.50
C SER A 117 -18.98 14.39 19.35
N GLY A 118 -19.73 14.38 18.25
CA GLY A 118 -19.33 15.07 17.01
C GLY A 118 -18.30 14.26 16.21
N GLY A 119 -17.74 14.83 15.13
CA GLY A 119 -16.78 14.16 14.24
C GLY A 119 -17.39 13.55 12.96
N GLY A 120 -18.73 13.54 12.86
CA GLY A 120 -19.46 13.02 11.70
C GLY A 120 -19.25 11.52 11.50
N SER A 121 -19.73 10.98 10.38
CA SER A 121 -19.55 9.56 10.02
C SER A 121 -18.14 9.24 9.49
N ARG A 122 -17.22 10.21 9.51
CA ARG A 122 -15.89 10.13 8.91
C ARG A 122 -14.85 9.48 9.82
N PHE A 123 -15.01 9.61 11.12
CA PHE A 123 -14.06 9.13 12.12
C PHE A 123 -14.76 8.20 13.10
N TYR A 124 -13.98 7.38 13.79
CA TYR A 124 -14.50 6.51 14.84
C TYR A 124 -15.06 7.35 15.99
N ASN A 125 -16.29 7.01 16.41
CA ASN A 125 -16.96 7.62 17.55
C ASN A 125 -17.22 6.54 18.62
N ALA A 126 -16.70 6.76 19.83
CA ALA A 126 -16.84 5.80 20.93
C ALA A 126 -18.29 5.63 21.42
N ASP A 127 -19.13 6.67 21.26
CA ASP A 127 -20.53 6.63 21.68
C ASP A 127 -21.44 6.00 20.61
N GLU A 128 -20.98 5.88 19.37
CA GLU A 128 -21.69 5.27 18.23
C GLU A 128 -20.82 4.19 17.54
N PRO A 129 -20.48 3.09 18.23
CA PRO A 129 -19.54 2.09 17.71
C PRO A 129 -20.15 1.17 16.65
N GLU A 130 -21.47 1.19 16.46
CA GLU A 130 -22.24 0.21 15.67
C GLU A 130 -21.85 0.15 14.17
N HIS A 131 -21.14 1.16 13.67
CA HIS A 131 -20.71 1.26 12.28
C HIS A 131 -19.21 1.01 12.07
N TRP A 132 -18.49 0.63 13.12
CA TRP A 132 -17.04 0.42 13.08
C TRP A 132 -16.65 -0.88 13.75
N ASP A 133 -15.87 -1.70 13.04
CA ASP A 133 -15.23 -2.88 13.58
C ASP A 133 -13.75 -2.58 13.90
N VAL A 134 -13.28 -3.06 15.05
CA VAL A 134 -11.86 -2.94 15.44
C VAL A 134 -11.07 -4.10 14.82
N ASP A 135 -10.32 -3.80 13.76
CA ASP A 135 -9.47 -4.77 13.04
C ASP A 135 -8.08 -4.17 12.73
N PHE A 136 -7.13 -4.42 13.62
CA PHE A 136 -5.73 -4.01 13.46
C PHE A 136 -5.08 -4.69 12.26
N THR A 137 -5.37 -5.96 12.02
CA THR A 137 -4.78 -6.70 10.88
C THR A 137 -5.27 -6.13 9.55
N GLY A 138 -6.57 -5.88 9.42
CA GLY A 138 -7.20 -5.25 8.26
C GLY A 138 -6.70 -3.83 8.01
N ILE A 139 -6.53 -3.01 9.06
CA ILE A 139 -5.96 -1.66 8.92
C ILE A 139 -4.53 -1.72 8.40
N VAL A 140 -3.68 -2.60 8.94
CA VAL A 140 -2.31 -2.79 8.42
C VAL A 140 -2.34 -3.27 6.98
N ALA A 141 -3.23 -4.22 6.64
CA ALA A 141 -3.39 -4.73 5.29
C ALA A 141 -3.74 -3.62 4.30
N GLY A 142 -4.76 -2.81 4.61
CA GLY A 142 -5.19 -1.70 3.76
C GLY A 142 -4.17 -0.57 3.66
N TYR A 143 -3.55 -0.20 4.79
CA TYR A 143 -2.46 0.78 4.79
C TYR A 143 -1.30 0.35 3.87
N CYS A 144 -0.89 -0.91 3.98
CA CYS A 144 0.21 -1.47 3.20
C CYS A 144 -0.17 -1.69 1.72
N SER A 145 -1.44 -1.92 1.43
CA SER A 145 -1.96 -2.20 0.08
C SER A 145 -2.17 -0.94 -0.74
N GLU A 146 -2.81 0.07 -0.16
CA GLU A 146 -3.28 1.27 -0.88
C GLU A 146 -2.37 2.48 -0.63
N ALA A 147 -2.29 2.90 0.65
CA ALA A 147 -1.66 4.17 0.99
C ALA A 147 -0.14 4.13 0.85
N LEU A 148 0.49 3.07 1.37
CA LEU A 148 1.94 3.01 1.51
C LEU A 148 2.67 3.03 0.15
N PRO A 149 2.27 2.26 -0.89
CA PRO A 149 2.95 2.30 -2.18
C PRO A 149 2.90 3.68 -2.84
N ILE A 150 1.74 4.34 -2.78
CA ILE A 150 1.50 5.67 -3.36
C ILE A 150 2.34 6.72 -2.64
N MET A 151 2.25 6.79 -1.30
CA MET A 151 2.96 7.81 -0.52
C MET A 151 4.49 7.70 -0.62
N THR A 152 5.00 6.47 -0.78
CA THR A 152 6.43 6.20 -0.86
C THR A 152 6.98 6.18 -2.28
N ASN A 153 6.10 6.22 -3.30
CA ASN A 153 6.44 6.01 -4.71
C ASN A 153 7.27 4.73 -4.91
N TRP A 154 6.80 3.62 -4.31
CA TRP A 154 7.44 2.30 -4.36
C TRP A 154 8.93 2.26 -3.93
N ARG A 155 9.38 3.20 -3.11
CA ARG A 155 10.75 3.21 -2.57
C ARG A 155 10.86 2.23 -1.40
N TYR A 156 11.37 1.03 -1.65
CA TYR A 156 11.42 -0.06 -0.64
C TYR A 156 12.07 0.34 0.71
N PRO A 157 13.19 1.09 0.76
CA PRO A 157 13.75 1.51 2.05
C PRO A 157 12.82 2.43 2.84
N ARG A 158 12.03 3.27 2.15
CA ARG A 158 11.05 4.17 2.77
C ARG A 158 9.82 3.38 3.23
N MET A 159 9.36 2.43 2.43
CA MET A 159 8.29 1.49 2.83
C MET A 159 8.68 0.69 4.08
N GLY A 160 9.88 0.13 4.12
CA GLY A 160 10.38 -0.63 5.26
C GLY A 160 10.42 0.20 6.55
N LYS A 161 10.80 1.48 6.46
CA LYS A 161 10.77 2.42 7.60
C LYS A 161 9.34 2.70 8.07
N ALA A 162 8.40 2.92 7.16
CA ALA A 162 7.00 3.16 7.49
C ALA A 162 6.36 1.93 8.18
N ILE A 163 6.60 0.73 7.63
CA ILE A 163 6.12 -0.53 8.23
C ILE A 163 6.77 -0.74 9.60
N GLY A 164 8.06 -0.43 9.75
CA GLY A 164 8.75 -0.51 11.04
C GLY A 164 8.19 0.46 12.09
N LEU A 165 7.71 1.64 11.68
CA LEU A 165 7.05 2.59 12.56
C LEU A 165 5.71 2.04 13.08
N VAL A 166 4.92 1.42 12.20
CA VAL A 166 3.68 0.72 12.60
C VAL A 166 3.98 -0.48 13.50
N GLU A 167 5.01 -1.27 13.19
CA GLU A 167 5.44 -2.41 14.01
C GLU A 167 5.84 -1.97 15.42
N ASN A 168 6.59 -0.86 15.56
CA ASN A 168 6.95 -0.30 16.85
C ASN A 168 5.73 0.19 17.63
N PHE A 169 4.75 0.80 16.96
CA PHE A 169 3.51 1.22 17.60
C PHE A 169 2.68 0.03 18.09
N LEU A 170 2.48 -0.99 17.26
CA LEU A 170 1.73 -2.20 17.65
C LEU A 170 2.44 -2.99 18.76
N THR A 171 3.78 -3.01 18.74
CA THR A 171 4.56 -3.60 19.85
C THR A 171 4.34 -2.82 21.14
N TYR A 172 4.30 -1.49 21.07
CA TYR A 172 3.98 -0.63 22.21
C TYR A 172 2.57 -0.90 22.73
N VAL A 173 1.57 -1.06 21.85
CA VAL A 173 0.19 -1.42 22.22
C VAL A 173 0.16 -2.74 23.02
N LEU A 174 0.90 -3.76 22.58
CA LEU A 174 1.00 -5.05 23.29
C LEU A 174 1.74 -4.94 24.62
N GLN A 175 2.86 -4.22 24.64
CA GLN A 175 3.70 -4.09 25.84
C GLN A 175 2.95 -3.38 26.98
N HIS A 176 2.08 -2.44 26.63
CA HIS A 176 1.31 -1.63 27.56
C HIS A 176 -0.10 -2.16 27.85
N ASP A 177 -0.44 -3.37 27.36
CA ASP A 177 -1.74 -4.03 27.57
C ASP A 177 -2.95 -3.11 27.30
N VAL A 178 -2.87 -2.33 26.21
CA VAL A 178 -3.83 -1.25 25.92
C VAL A 178 -5.20 -1.80 25.55
N CYS A 179 -5.23 -2.90 24.79
CA CYS A 179 -6.44 -3.55 24.30
C CYS A 179 -6.29 -5.09 24.35
N PRO A 180 -6.29 -5.71 25.55
CA PRO A 180 -6.14 -7.15 25.71
C PRO A 180 -7.19 -7.96 24.94
N GLU A 181 -8.39 -7.41 24.78
CA GLU A 181 -9.48 -8.01 24.00
C GLU A 181 -9.13 -8.26 22.53
N TYR A 182 -8.19 -7.49 21.95
CA TYR A 182 -7.74 -7.61 20.55
C TYR A 182 -6.28 -8.09 20.45
N GLN A 183 -5.74 -8.67 21.53
CA GLN A 183 -4.32 -9.05 21.58
C GLN A 183 -3.89 -9.96 20.42
N ASP A 184 -4.72 -10.93 20.05
CA ASP A 184 -4.41 -11.87 18.98
C ASP A 184 -4.45 -11.21 17.60
N ASP A 185 -5.36 -10.26 17.40
CA ASP A 185 -5.41 -9.46 16.18
C ASP A 185 -4.22 -8.51 16.06
N VAL A 186 -3.79 -7.86 17.16
CA VAL A 186 -2.55 -7.05 17.17
C VAL A 186 -1.32 -7.90 16.85
N LYS A 187 -1.26 -9.17 17.31
CA LYS A 187 -0.19 -10.11 16.90
C LYS A 187 -0.29 -10.48 15.41
N GLY A 188 -1.50 -10.65 14.89
CA GLY A 188 -1.78 -10.83 13.46
C GLY A 188 -1.24 -9.68 12.62
N ALA A 189 -1.54 -8.44 13.04
CA ALA A 189 -1.05 -7.21 12.43
C ALA A 189 0.49 -7.13 12.42
N LEU A 190 1.15 -7.49 13.53
CA LEU A 190 2.62 -7.56 13.60
C LEU A 190 3.21 -8.62 12.64
N ALA A 191 2.58 -9.80 12.55
CA ALA A 191 3.00 -10.83 11.60
C ALA A 191 2.83 -10.34 10.15
N LEU A 192 1.75 -9.61 9.88
CA LEU A 192 1.49 -9.00 8.58
C LEU A 192 2.53 -7.93 8.23
N CYS A 193 2.92 -7.06 9.16
CA CYS A 193 4.01 -6.09 8.95
C CYS A 193 5.31 -6.78 8.50
N LYS A 194 5.68 -7.89 9.14
CA LYS A 194 6.88 -8.68 8.76
C LYS A 194 6.76 -9.26 7.37
N ARG A 195 5.58 -9.80 7.03
CA ARG A 195 5.28 -10.34 5.70
C ARG A 195 5.28 -9.25 4.62
N ALA A 196 4.73 -8.07 4.93
CA ALA A 196 4.63 -6.94 4.01
C ALA A 196 5.98 -6.40 3.55
N LYS A 197 7.00 -6.42 4.42
CA LYS A 197 8.39 -6.05 4.06
C LYS A 197 8.99 -6.94 2.95
N VAL A 198 8.44 -8.13 2.74
CA VAL A 198 8.89 -9.09 1.71
C VAL A 198 7.93 -9.15 0.53
N ASP A 199 6.63 -9.31 0.80
CA ASP A 199 5.62 -9.54 -0.24
C ASP A 199 5.39 -8.30 -1.12
N LEU A 200 5.41 -7.09 -0.55
CA LEU A 200 5.18 -5.85 -1.34
C LEU A 200 6.30 -5.60 -2.36
N PRO A 201 7.60 -5.65 -1.99
CA PRO A 201 8.67 -5.55 -2.99
C PRO A 201 8.58 -6.65 -4.05
N LEU A 202 8.24 -7.88 -3.67
CA LEU A 202 8.10 -8.98 -4.62
C LEU A 202 6.97 -8.74 -5.63
N ALA A 203 5.80 -8.28 -5.17
CA ALA A 203 4.67 -7.95 -6.04
C ALA A 203 5.02 -6.81 -7.02
N HIS A 204 5.63 -5.73 -6.53
CA HIS A 204 6.07 -4.63 -7.39
C HIS A 204 7.18 -5.04 -8.37
N GLN A 205 8.15 -5.83 -7.90
CA GLN A 205 9.19 -6.39 -8.77
C GLN A 205 8.58 -7.26 -9.85
N ALA A 206 7.60 -8.11 -9.54
CA ALA A 206 6.91 -8.90 -10.57
C ALA A 206 6.26 -7.98 -11.61
N LEU A 207 5.54 -6.93 -11.18
CA LEU A 207 4.89 -5.96 -12.07
C LEU A 207 5.87 -5.32 -13.05
N ILE A 208 6.98 -4.75 -12.56
CA ILE A 208 7.95 -4.05 -13.42
C ILE A 208 8.77 -5.02 -14.29
N HIS A 209 8.73 -6.34 -14.05
CA HIS A 209 9.39 -7.33 -14.90
C HIS A 209 8.47 -7.91 -15.98
N PHE A 210 7.16 -7.65 -15.93
CA PHE A 210 6.28 -7.92 -17.07
C PHE A 210 6.62 -6.98 -18.25
N PRO A 211 6.45 -7.41 -19.51
CA PRO A 211 5.85 -8.68 -19.94
C PRO A 211 6.79 -9.91 -19.89
N GLY A 212 8.10 -9.71 -19.78
CA GLY A 212 9.11 -10.78 -19.92
C GLY A 212 9.51 -11.03 -21.37
N GLN A 213 10.54 -11.85 -21.62
CA GLN A 213 11.07 -12.07 -22.97
C GLN A 213 10.05 -12.81 -23.85
N PHE A 214 9.35 -13.80 -23.29
CA PHE A 214 8.42 -14.65 -24.06
C PHE A 214 7.19 -13.85 -24.51
N ASN A 215 6.51 -13.18 -23.59
CA ASN A 215 5.33 -12.38 -23.95
C ASN A 215 5.71 -11.15 -24.79
N LEU A 216 6.88 -10.54 -24.58
CA LEU A 216 7.39 -9.49 -25.48
C LEU A 216 7.53 -10.00 -26.92
N ALA A 217 8.07 -11.20 -27.11
CA ALA A 217 8.22 -11.77 -28.45
C ALA A 217 6.88 -11.96 -29.16
N LEU A 218 5.84 -12.38 -28.43
CA LEU A 218 4.48 -12.50 -28.98
C LEU A 218 3.91 -11.13 -29.37
N LEU A 219 4.09 -10.11 -28.52
CA LEU A 219 3.63 -8.73 -28.80
C LEU A 219 4.32 -8.13 -30.03
N GLU A 220 5.66 -8.25 -30.12
CA GLU A 220 6.41 -7.75 -31.27
C GLU A 220 6.09 -8.53 -32.55
N ALA A 221 5.82 -9.84 -32.45
CA ALA A 221 5.39 -10.64 -33.59
C ALA A 221 4.01 -10.25 -34.12
N LEU A 222 3.15 -9.69 -33.28
CA LEU A 222 1.85 -9.10 -33.64
C LEU A 222 1.96 -7.66 -34.18
N GLY A 223 3.17 -7.06 -34.16
CA GLY A 223 3.39 -5.68 -34.56
C GLY A 223 2.91 -4.65 -33.52
N GLU A 224 2.72 -5.07 -32.27
CA GLU A 224 2.36 -4.14 -31.20
C GLU A 224 3.59 -3.39 -30.68
N ASN A 225 3.46 -2.08 -30.52
CA ASN A 225 4.49 -1.27 -29.88
C ASN A 225 4.38 -1.40 -28.37
N VAL A 226 5.34 -2.09 -27.76
CA VAL A 226 5.44 -2.21 -26.31
C VAL A 226 6.32 -1.10 -25.77
N PHE A 227 5.73 -0.19 -24.99
CA PHE A 227 6.49 0.79 -24.23
C PHE A 227 7.08 0.09 -23.00
N LEU A 228 8.40 -0.07 -23.00
CA LEU A 228 9.15 -0.58 -21.85
C LEU A 228 9.70 0.60 -21.06
N ASP A 229 9.53 0.56 -19.74
CA ASP A 229 10.06 1.60 -18.87
C ASP A 229 11.59 1.48 -18.76
N GLU A 230 12.30 2.61 -18.83
CA GLU A 230 13.75 2.68 -18.61
C GLU A 230 14.11 2.58 -17.10
N GLY A 231 13.11 2.65 -16.22
CA GLY A 231 13.26 2.60 -14.77
C GLY A 231 13.37 1.19 -14.17
N GLY A 232 14.57 0.60 -14.12
CA GLY A 232 14.93 -0.52 -13.23
C GLY A 232 14.12 -1.83 -13.32
N GLY A 233 13.16 -1.93 -14.24
CA GLY A 233 12.36 -3.10 -14.54
C GLY A 233 12.92 -3.92 -15.70
N PHE A 234 12.06 -4.70 -16.35
CA PHE A 234 12.43 -5.53 -17.50
C PHE A 234 12.99 -4.68 -18.64
N GLN A 235 14.18 -5.06 -19.10
CA GLN A 235 14.87 -4.42 -20.22
C GLN A 235 14.86 -5.36 -21.41
N ARG A 236 14.61 -4.79 -22.60
CA ARG A 236 14.69 -5.54 -23.85
C ARG A 236 16.13 -6.03 -24.06
N PRO A 237 16.37 -7.34 -24.23
CA PRO A 237 17.71 -7.85 -24.47
C PRO A 237 18.34 -7.24 -25.73
N VAL A 238 19.67 -7.03 -25.70
CA VAL A 238 20.41 -6.58 -26.88
C VAL A 238 20.42 -7.70 -27.93
N GLY A 239 20.05 -7.37 -29.17
CA GLY A 239 19.94 -8.36 -30.26
C GLY A 239 18.66 -9.20 -30.20
N PHE A 240 17.64 -8.74 -29.48
CA PHE A 240 16.35 -9.45 -29.34
C PHE A 240 15.69 -9.72 -30.70
N SER A 241 15.38 -10.99 -30.94
CA SER A 241 14.70 -11.48 -32.14
C SER A 241 13.42 -12.23 -31.72
N PRO A 242 12.23 -11.65 -31.93
CA PRO A 242 10.95 -12.26 -31.55
C PRO A 242 10.77 -13.67 -32.13
N ARG A 243 11.17 -13.86 -33.39
CA ARG A 243 11.04 -15.13 -34.10
C ARG A 243 11.85 -16.24 -33.43
N ASP A 244 13.07 -15.94 -33.01
CA ASP A 244 13.95 -16.95 -32.43
C ASP A 244 13.52 -17.31 -31.00
N VAL A 245 13.00 -16.34 -30.23
CA VAL A 245 12.41 -16.58 -28.91
C VAL A 245 11.17 -17.49 -29.01
N ILE A 246 10.26 -17.24 -29.96
CA ILE A 246 9.07 -18.09 -30.18
C ILE A 246 9.48 -19.50 -30.63
N LYS A 247 10.46 -19.63 -31.53
CA LYS A 247 11.00 -20.93 -31.97
C LYS A 247 11.59 -21.73 -30.82
N MET A 248 12.41 -21.09 -29.99
CA MET A 248 12.98 -21.71 -28.81
C MET A 248 11.90 -22.15 -27.83
N ALA A 249 10.88 -21.31 -27.62
CA ALA A 249 9.78 -21.68 -26.76
C ALA A 249 9.02 -22.92 -27.25
N SER A 250 8.83 -23.02 -28.57
CA SER A 250 8.19 -24.15 -29.23
C SER A 250 9.05 -25.42 -29.13
N ALA A 251 10.36 -25.31 -29.39
CA ALA A 251 11.31 -26.42 -29.30
C ALA A 251 11.45 -27.01 -27.89
N LEU A 252 11.28 -26.17 -26.86
CA LEU A 252 11.32 -26.58 -25.46
C LEU A 252 9.95 -27.12 -24.95
N GLY A 253 8.96 -27.25 -25.84
CA GLY A 253 7.67 -27.86 -25.53
C GLY A 253 6.72 -26.96 -24.73
N PHE A 254 6.90 -25.64 -24.79
CA PHE A 254 5.96 -24.67 -24.22
C PHE A 254 4.76 -24.39 -25.14
N ASP A 255 4.62 -25.20 -26.20
CA ASP A 255 3.67 -25.11 -27.31
C ASP A 255 2.53 -26.13 -27.15
N HIS A 256 1.32 -25.63 -26.91
CA HIS A 256 0.08 -26.32 -27.31
C HIS A 256 -0.69 -25.44 -28.32
N GLY A 257 -0.06 -25.07 -29.43
CA GLY A 257 -0.66 -24.38 -30.58
C GLY A 257 0.24 -23.42 -31.41
N LEU A 258 1.48 -23.10 -31.06
CA LEU A 258 2.30 -22.10 -31.77
C LEU A 258 3.15 -22.77 -32.88
N LYS A 259 2.69 -22.70 -34.13
CA LYS A 259 3.45 -23.18 -35.31
C LYS A 259 4.33 -22.09 -35.92
N GLU A 260 5.47 -22.50 -36.48
CA GLU A 260 6.59 -21.65 -36.94
C GLU A 260 6.23 -20.59 -38.00
N ASP A 261 5.16 -20.77 -38.77
CA ASP A 261 4.84 -19.96 -39.97
C ASP A 261 3.41 -19.38 -39.97
N GLU A 262 2.68 -19.46 -38.86
CA GLU A 262 1.33 -18.93 -38.79
C GLU A 262 1.34 -17.43 -38.52
N ALA A 263 0.67 -16.65 -39.38
CA ALA A 263 0.49 -15.22 -39.17
C ALA A 263 -0.35 -15.00 -37.90
N LEU A 264 0.31 -14.70 -36.79
CA LEU A 264 -0.33 -14.45 -35.51
C LEU A 264 -1.32 -13.28 -35.65
N SER A 265 -2.53 -13.49 -35.16
CA SER A 265 -3.59 -12.48 -35.17
C SER A 265 -4.43 -12.66 -33.92
N VAL A 266 -4.80 -11.52 -33.32
CA VAL A 266 -5.63 -11.48 -32.11
C VAL A 266 -7.09 -11.59 -32.52
N VAL A 267 -7.80 -12.57 -31.95
CA VAL A 267 -9.22 -12.81 -32.19
C VAL A 267 -10.08 -12.18 -31.10
N ALA A 268 -9.57 -12.13 -29.86
CA ALA A 268 -10.28 -11.52 -28.75
C ALA A 268 -9.29 -10.97 -27.71
N GLU A 269 -9.69 -9.88 -27.07
CA GLU A 269 -9.01 -9.34 -25.89
C GLU A 269 -10.00 -9.28 -24.73
N ARG A 270 -9.49 -9.52 -23.52
CA ARG A 270 -10.26 -9.37 -22.29
C ARG A 270 -9.41 -8.78 -21.19
N GLU A 271 -10.00 -7.91 -20.39
CA GLU A 271 -9.44 -7.50 -19.12
C GLU A 271 -10.02 -8.39 -18.02
N CYS A 272 -9.17 -8.85 -17.12
CA CYS A 272 -9.59 -9.69 -16.02
C CYS A 272 -8.73 -9.51 -14.78
N SER A 273 -9.40 -9.59 -13.64
CA SER A 273 -8.82 -9.73 -12.32
C SER A 273 -8.72 -11.21 -11.96
N VAL A 274 -7.54 -11.64 -11.54
CA VAL A 274 -7.29 -13.05 -11.22
C VAL A 274 -6.49 -13.21 -9.92
N GLU A 275 -6.61 -14.38 -9.30
CA GLU A 275 -5.81 -14.82 -8.17
C GLU A 275 -4.93 -16.00 -8.58
N ILE A 276 -3.66 -15.98 -8.18
CA ILE A 276 -2.69 -17.04 -8.46
C ILE A 276 -2.97 -18.25 -7.57
N VAL A 277 -3.31 -19.39 -8.18
CA VAL A 277 -3.60 -20.63 -7.47
C VAL A 277 -2.36 -21.51 -7.38
N ARG A 278 -1.57 -21.58 -8.46
CA ARG A 278 -0.40 -22.45 -8.54
C ARG A 278 0.66 -21.87 -9.47
N ILE A 279 1.92 -22.07 -9.11
CA ILE A 279 3.10 -21.65 -9.89
C ILE A 279 3.94 -22.88 -10.18
N GLU A 280 4.20 -23.16 -11.46
CA GLU A 280 5.12 -24.21 -11.90
C GLU A 280 6.33 -23.56 -12.57
N ARG A 281 7.42 -23.47 -11.80
CA ARG A 281 8.70 -22.99 -12.33
C ARG A 281 9.35 -24.06 -13.22
N PRO A 282 10.09 -23.66 -14.27
CA PRO A 282 10.84 -24.59 -15.10
C PRO A 282 11.86 -25.40 -14.29
N SER A 283 12.09 -26.64 -14.71
CA SER A 283 13.08 -27.53 -14.08
C SER A 283 14.49 -26.94 -14.17
N ILE A 284 15.41 -27.45 -13.33
CA ILE A 284 16.82 -27.02 -13.37
C ILE A 284 17.41 -27.28 -14.76
N ASP A 285 17.10 -28.44 -15.36
CA ASP A 285 17.58 -28.82 -16.68
C ASP A 285 17.04 -27.90 -17.78
N ALA A 286 15.76 -27.52 -17.71
CA ALA A 286 15.15 -26.56 -18.64
C ALA A 286 15.78 -25.17 -18.52
N ARG A 287 16.09 -24.72 -17.29
CA ARG A 287 16.80 -23.45 -17.05
C ARG A 287 18.22 -23.49 -17.58
N HIS A 288 18.95 -24.58 -17.38
CA HIS A 288 20.30 -24.75 -17.90
C HIS A 288 20.30 -24.83 -19.43
N ALA A 289 19.36 -25.57 -20.03
CA ALA A 289 19.19 -25.64 -21.47
C ALA A 289 18.94 -24.25 -22.06
N ALA A 290 17.97 -23.50 -21.52
CA ALA A 290 17.65 -22.13 -21.93
C ALA A 290 18.86 -21.17 -21.88
N GLN A 291 19.73 -21.32 -20.88
CA GLN A 291 20.97 -20.54 -20.76
C GLN A 291 22.08 -20.98 -21.75
N CYS A 292 22.15 -22.26 -22.10
CA CYS A 292 23.12 -22.78 -23.06
C CYS A 292 22.75 -22.45 -24.51
N PHE A 293 21.46 -22.29 -24.82
CA PHE A 293 21.01 -21.89 -26.15
C PHE A 293 21.18 -20.39 -26.35
N LYS A 294 22.19 -20.02 -27.14
CA LYS A 294 22.31 -18.65 -27.65
C LYS A 294 21.31 -18.44 -28.78
N VAL A 295 20.36 -17.55 -28.54
CA VAL A 295 19.32 -17.16 -29.50
C VAL A 295 19.90 -16.06 -30.40
N GLY A 296 20.44 -16.44 -31.55
CA GLY A 296 21.05 -15.49 -32.49
C GLY A 296 22.16 -14.64 -31.84
N ASP A 297 22.05 -13.31 -31.97
CA ASP A 297 22.99 -12.33 -31.41
C ASP A 297 22.69 -11.95 -29.94
N MET A 298 21.70 -12.56 -29.31
CA MET A 298 21.36 -12.26 -27.91
C MET A 298 22.50 -12.65 -26.96
N LYS A 299 23.03 -11.66 -26.25
CA LYS A 299 24.10 -11.87 -25.26
C LYS A 299 23.63 -12.57 -23.98
N GLU A 300 22.39 -12.34 -23.57
CA GLU A 300 21.87 -12.75 -22.25
C GLU A 300 21.14 -14.11 -22.25
N GLY A 301 21.12 -14.84 -23.37
CA GLY A 301 20.45 -16.14 -23.46
C GLY A 301 18.92 -16.06 -23.36
N PHE A 302 18.24 -17.20 -23.52
CA PHE A 302 16.78 -17.29 -23.42
C PHE A 302 16.35 -17.42 -21.96
N SER A 303 15.36 -16.63 -21.54
CA SER A 303 14.71 -16.79 -20.23
C SER A 303 13.81 -18.02 -20.23
N ALA A 304 14.06 -18.95 -19.32
CA ALA A 304 13.24 -20.16 -19.22
C ALA A 304 11.79 -19.81 -18.87
N VAL A 305 10.83 -20.52 -19.45
CA VAL A 305 9.40 -20.26 -19.28
C VAL A 305 8.79 -21.32 -18.37
N GLY A 306 7.93 -20.89 -17.44
CA GLY A 306 7.11 -21.76 -16.61
C GLY A 306 5.62 -21.52 -16.83
N LYS A 307 4.80 -22.13 -15.98
CA LYS A 307 3.33 -22.04 -16.04
C LYS A 307 2.78 -21.34 -14.81
N LEU A 308 1.87 -20.41 -15.06
CA LEU A 308 1.13 -19.67 -14.06
C LEU A 308 -0.34 -20.08 -14.13
N PHE A 309 -0.86 -20.66 -13.05
CA PHE A 309 -2.27 -21.07 -12.93
C PHE A 309 -3.03 -20.04 -12.11
N VAL A 310 -4.11 -19.52 -12.69
CA VAL A 310 -4.91 -18.46 -12.08
C VAL A 310 -6.40 -18.77 -12.16
N LYS A 311 -7.16 -18.28 -11.20
CA LYS A 311 -8.64 -18.29 -11.20
C LYS A 311 -9.15 -16.86 -11.22
N ARG A 312 -10.37 -16.62 -11.72
CA ARG A 312 -10.95 -15.27 -11.69
C ARG A 312 -11.23 -14.85 -10.25
N CYS A 313 -10.98 -13.59 -9.93
CA CYS A 313 -11.31 -13.02 -8.62
C CYS A 313 -11.83 -11.59 -8.78
N ILE A 314 -12.46 -11.08 -7.72
CA ILE A 314 -12.83 -9.67 -7.60
C ILE A 314 -11.77 -9.01 -6.72
N ILE A 315 -11.25 -7.88 -7.20
CA ILE A 315 -10.37 -6.99 -6.45
C ILE A 315 -11.22 -5.78 -6.12
N GLU A 316 -11.41 -5.53 -4.83
CA GLU A 316 -12.15 -4.36 -4.36
C GLU A 316 -11.30 -3.11 -4.58
N ASP A 317 -11.88 -2.07 -5.16
CA ASP A 317 -11.22 -0.79 -5.45
C ASP A 317 -12.14 0.42 -5.17
N GLY A 318 -13.28 0.17 -4.51
CA GLY A 318 -14.29 1.18 -4.19
C GLY A 318 -15.27 1.51 -5.32
N TYR A 319 -15.16 0.85 -6.49
CA TYR A 319 -16.12 1.01 -7.58
C TYR A 319 -17.10 -0.18 -7.66
N ASP A 320 -18.33 0.11 -8.04
CA ASP A 320 -19.32 -0.92 -8.35
C ASP A 320 -19.08 -1.44 -9.76
N HIS A 321 -18.48 -2.63 -9.87
CA HIS A 321 -18.25 -3.33 -11.14
C HIS A 321 -19.45 -4.18 -11.58
N GLY A 322 -20.57 -4.11 -10.85
CA GLY A 322 -21.75 -4.95 -11.06
C GLY A 322 -21.50 -6.42 -10.71
N ASN A 323 -22.44 -7.29 -11.13
CA ASN A 323 -22.33 -8.73 -10.91
C ASN A 323 -21.31 -9.38 -11.85
N LEU A 324 -20.02 -9.27 -11.53
CA LEU A 324 -18.97 -10.04 -12.16
C LEU A 324 -19.05 -11.50 -11.68
N ALA A 325 -19.36 -12.42 -12.59
CA ALA A 325 -19.36 -13.84 -12.29
C ALA A 325 -17.94 -14.33 -11.98
N VAL A 326 -17.68 -14.63 -10.71
CA VAL A 326 -16.48 -15.36 -10.27
C VAL A 326 -16.58 -16.77 -10.83
N SER A 327 -15.52 -17.22 -11.48
CA SER A 327 -15.42 -18.58 -12.02
C SER A 327 -14.25 -19.28 -11.37
N ASP A 328 -14.49 -20.48 -10.86
CA ASP A 328 -13.46 -21.40 -10.34
C ASP A 328 -12.67 -22.08 -11.46
N GLN A 329 -12.90 -21.72 -12.72
CA GLN A 329 -12.15 -22.25 -13.84
C GLN A 329 -10.70 -21.74 -13.82
N GLU A 330 -9.77 -22.67 -13.68
CA GLU A 330 -8.35 -22.39 -13.77
C GLU A 330 -7.93 -22.09 -15.22
N SER A 331 -7.18 -21.01 -15.41
CA SER A 331 -6.52 -20.64 -16.65
C SER A 331 -5.01 -20.77 -16.48
N CYS A 332 -4.31 -21.21 -17.53
CA CYS A 332 -2.85 -21.40 -17.52
C CYS A 332 -2.21 -20.39 -18.47
N PHE A 333 -1.21 -19.66 -18.00
CA PHE A 333 -0.40 -18.72 -18.79
C PHE A 333 1.08 -19.08 -18.72
N PHE A 334 1.79 -18.84 -19.81
CA PHE A 334 3.23 -19.03 -19.88
C PHE A 334 3.95 -17.73 -19.52
N VAL A 335 4.89 -17.82 -18.58
CA VAL A 335 5.58 -16.65 -18.01
C VAL A 335 7.04 -16.99 -17.75
N ASP A 336 7.92 -16.04 -17.99
CA ASP A 336 9.36 -16.10 -17.68
C ASP A 336 9.64 -16.48 -16.21
N ASP A 337 10.65 -17.34 -15.98
CA ASP A 337 11.04 -17.83 -14.65
C ASP A 337 11.42 -16.69 -13.69
N ASP A 338 12.01 -15.62 -14.23
CA ASP A 338 12.38 -14.45 -13.44
C ASP A 338 11.14 -13.78 -12.81
N ILE A 339 10.05 -13.63 -13.58
CA ILE A 339 8.79 -13.12 -13.07
C ILE A 339 8.16 -14.14 -12.10
N LEU A 340 8.15 -15.43 -12.46
CA LEU A 340 7.59 -16.49 -11.60
C LEU A 340 8.30 -16.60 -10.25
N ALA A 341 9.61 -16.30 -10.18
CA ALA A 341 10.39 -16.29 -8.95
C ALA A 341 9.96 -15.17 -7.98
N ARG A 342 9.31 -14.11 -8.47
CA ARG A 342 8.82 -12.98 -7.69
C ARG A 342 7.35 -13.11 -7.30
N LEU A 343 6.60 -13.99 -7.96
CA LEU A 343 5.20 -14.24 -7.65
C LEU A 343 5.04 -15.23 -6.49
N ARG A 344 3.93 -15.11 -5.74
CA ARG A 344 3.51 -16.09 -4.73
C ARG A 344 2.06 -16.51 -4.94
N VAL A 345 1.74 -17.71 -4.47
CA VAL A 345 0.36 -18.20 -4.43
C VAL A 345 -0.50 -17.25 -3.58
N GLY A 346 -1.70 -16.98 -4.06
CA GLY A 346 -2.66 -16.03 -3.50
C GLY A 346 -2.50 -14.60 -3.98
N PHE A 347 -1.38 -14.22 -4.63
CA PHE A 347 -1.28 -12.88 -5.21
C PHE A 347 -2.39 -12.65 -6.23
N LYS A 348 -2.85 -11.41 -6.32
CA LYS A 348 -3.91 -10.99 -7.25
C LYS A 348 -3.28 -10.18 -8.38
N MET A 349 -3.84 -10.25 -9.57
CA MET A 349 -3.33 -9.53 -10.74
C MET A 349 -4.49 -8.96 -11.55
N GLN A 350 -4.34 -7.72 -12.02
CA GLN A 350 -5.18 -7.16 -13.08
C GLN A 350 -4.38 -7.20 -14.37
N MET A 351 -4.91 -7.89 -15.38
CA MET A 351 -4.22 -8.06 -16.65
C MET A 351 -5.17 -8.06 -17.83
N ARG A 352 -4.61 -7.72 -18.99
CA ARG A 352 -5.23 -7.89 -20.30
C ARG A 352 -4.67 -9.15 -20.95
N VAL A 353 -5.57 -10.06 -21.32
CA VAL A 353 -5.26 -11.32 -22.00
C VAL A 353 -5.72 -11.22 -23.44
N ALA A 354 -4.84 -11.64 -24.36
CA ALA A 354 -5.16 -11.74 -25.78
C ALA A 354 -5.26 -13.21 -26.18
N LYS A 355 -6.30 -13.54 -26.94
CA LYS A 355 -6.52 -14.86 -27.54
C LYS A 355 -6.17 -14.81 -29.02
N LEU A 356 -5.27 -15.68 -29.43
CA LEU A 356 -4.83 -15.84 -30.81
C LEU A 356 -5.78 -16.74 -31.61
N HIS A 357 -5.69 -16.68 -32.94
CA HIS A 357 -6.53 -17.48 -33.85
C HIS A 357 -6.37 -19.00 -33.67
N ASN A 358 -5.20 -19.46 -33.24
CA ASN A 358 -4.91 -20.86 -32.92
C ASN A 358 -5.46 -21.28 -31.54
N GLY A 359 -6.14 -20.38 -30.83
CA GLY A 359 -6.72 -20.62 -29.51
C GLY A 359 -5.78 -20.37 -28.33
N PHE A 360 -4.51 -20.05 -28.57
CA PHE A 360 -3.54 -19.74 -27.52
C PHE A 360 -3.87 -18.40 -26.84
N GLU A 361 -3.88 -18.38 -25.51
CA GLU A 361 -4.09 -17.18 -24.71
C GLU A 361 -2.78 -16.77 -24.03
N PHE A 362 -2.41 -15.49 -24.13
CA PHE A 362 -1.21 -14.95 -23.50
C PHE A 362 -1.47 -13.62 -22.82
N ILE A 363 -0.56 -13.23 -21.93
CA ILE A 363 -0.64 -11.98 -21.18
C ILE A 363 -0.14 -10.86 -22.07
N LYS A 364 -1.06 -9.99 -22.50
CA LYS A 364 -0.74 -8.81 -23.32
C LYS A 364 -0.21 -7.67 -22.47
N GLN A 365 -0.83 -7.43 -21.31
CA GLN A 365 -0.41 -6.37 -20.39
C GLN A 365 -0.79 -6.73 -18.96
N VAL A 366 0.05 -6.38 -17.99
CA VAL A 366 -0.27 -6.43 -16.56
C VAL A 366 -0.37 -5.00 -16.05
N GLN A 367 -1.52 -4.66 -15.47
CA GLN A 367 -1.80 -3.32 -14.93
C GLN A 367 -1.37 -3.23 -13.46
N SER A 368 -1.64 -4.28 -12.68
CA SER A 368 -1.28 -4.33 -11.27
C SER A 368 -0.98 -5.77 -10.83
N VAL A 369 -0.06 -5.88 -9.87
CA VAL A 369 0.21 -7.12 -9.12
C VAL A 369 0.06 -6.77 -7.65
N LEU A 370 -0.91 -7.41 -7.00
CA LEU A 370 -1.29 -7.17 -5.61
C LEU A 370 -0.98 -8.40 -4.76
N VAL A 371 -0.67 -8.17 -3.51
CA VAL A 371 -0.37 -9.22 -2.52
C VAL A 371 -1.63 -10.01 -2.15
N ALA A 372 -1.44 -11.21 -1.60
CA ALA A 372 -2.57 -12.10 -1.27
C ALA A 372 -3.54 -11.52 -0.22
N TRP A 373 -2.97 -10.81 0.75
CA TRP A 373 -3.69 -10.12 1.82
C TRP A 373 -4.11 -8.70 1.42
N HIS A 374 -4.17 -8.40 0.11
CA HIS A 374 -4.63 -7.10 -0.35
C HIS A 374 -6.07 -6.85 0.10
N VAL A 375 -6.26 -5.74 0.79
CA VAL A 375 -7.53 -5.26 1.34
C VAL A 375 -7.70 -3.81 0.93
N PHE A 376 -8.87 -3.49 0.39
CA PHE A 376 -9.29 -2.11 0.18
C PHE A 376 -10.07 -1.64 1.41
N LEU A 377 -9.66 -0.52 2.00
CA LEU A 377 -10.41 0.08 3.11
C LEU A 377 -11.29 1.20 2.57
N PRO A 378 -12.62 1.16 2.78
CA PRO A 378 -13.53 2.23 2.38
C PRO A 378 -13.14 3.60 2.96
N GLN A 379 -12.51 3.61 4.13
CA GLN A 379 -11.97 4.81 4.76
C GLN A 379 -10.97 5.57 3.87
N THR A 380 -10.35 4.91 2.90
CA THR A 380 -9.47 5.54 1.89
C THR A 380 -10.23 6.56 1.04
N LEU A 381 -11.52 6.33 0.77
CA LEU A 381 -12.38 7.27 0.04
C LEU A 381 -12.69 8.54 0.86
N MET A 382 -12.52 8.47 2.18
CA MET A 382 -12.81 9.58 3.09
C MET A 382 -11.68 10.60 3.21
N VAL A 383 -10.51 10.38 2.58
CA VAL A 383 -9.35 11.28 2.69
C VAL A 383 -9.69 12.71 2.23
N HIS A 384 -10.38 12.82 1.09
CA HIS A 384 -10.76 14.11 0.49
C HIS A 384 -12.25 14.41 0.58
N PHE A 385 -13.00 13.56 1.29
CA PHE A 385 -14.42 13.77 1.49
C PHE A 385 -14.69 15.06 2.27
N LYS A 386 -15.63 15.85 1.77
CA LYS A 386 -16.18 17.03 2.43
C LYS A 386 -17.67 16.80 2.58
N GLU A 387 -18.20 17.04 3.77
CA GLU A 387 -19.63 16.93 4.00
C GLU A 387 -20.39 17.86 3.04
N PRO A 388 -21.44 17.36 2.36
CA PRO A 388 -22.25 18.19 1.50
C PRO A 388 -22.87 19.33 2.32
N VAL A 389 -22.48 20.57 2.03
CA VAL A 389 -23.15 21.75 2.58
C VAL A 389 -24.42 21.96 1.79
N ALA A 390 -25.55 22.11 2.48
CA ALA A 390 -26.82 22.45 1.84
C ALA A 390 -26.61 23.71 0.99
N ASN A 391 -26.82 23.59 -0.32
CA ASN A 391 -26.66 24.72 -1.21
C ASN A 391 -27.85 25.67 -0.99
N GLU A 392 -27.62 26.76 -0.27
CA GLU A 392 -28.64 27.80 -0.05
C GLU A 392 -28.95 28.57 -1.34
N LYS A 393 -28.12 28.43 -2.38
CA LYS A 393 -28.42 29.01 -3.69
C LYS A 393 -29.59 28.25 -4.31
N PRO A 394 -30.60 28.95 -4.83
CA PRO A 394 -31.65 28.30 -5.61
C PRO A 394 -31.00 27.53 -6.76
N ALA A 395 -31.60 26.40 -7.13
CA ALA A 395 -31.16 25.64 -8.29
C ALA A 395 -31.09 26.59 -9.49
N ARG A 396 -29.96 26.61 -10.20
CA ARG A 396 -29.77 27.45 -11.40
C ARG A 396 -30.94 27.19 -12.34
N SER A 397 -31.74 28.22 -12.54
CA SER A 397 -32.84 28.22 -13.49
C SER A 397 -32.30 28.55 -14.89
N VAL A 398 -33.08 28.27 -15.92
CA VAL A 398 -32.72 28.60 -17.32
C VAL A 398 -32.59 30.14 -17.50
N GLU A 399 -33.21 30.93 -16.63
CA GLU A 399 -33.18 32.39 -16.66
C GLU A 399 -31.86 32.98 -16.10
N ASP A 400 -31.18 32.26 -15.20
CA ASP A 400 -29.92 32.71 -14.59
C ASP A 400 -28.74 32.73 -15.57
N ALA A 401 -28.83 32.02 -16.70
CA ALA A 401 -27.80 31.99 -17.74
C ALA A 401 -27.71 33.30 -18.56
N GLN A 402 -28.75 34.15 -18.52
CA GLN A 402 -28.78 35.40 -19.29
C GLN A 402 -28.16 36.59 -18.52
N ALA A 403 -28.09 36.52 -17.19
CA ALA A 403 -27.53 37.60 -16.37
C ALA A 403 -25.99 37.65 -16.40
N ASP A 404 -25.32 36.50 -16.50
CA ASP A 404 -23.86 36.42 -16.54
C ASP A 404 -23.27 36.91 -17.89
N ALA A 405 -24.08 37.05 -18.94
CA ALA A 405 -23.62 37.52 -20.27
C ALA A 405 -23.63 39.06 -20.42
N GLN A 406 -24.13 39.80 -19.43
CA GLN A 406 -24.23 41.27 -19.47
C GLN A 406 -23.22 41.99 -18.54
N GLY A 407 -22.42 41.24 -17.77
CA GLY A 407 -21.46 41.81 -16.80
C GLY A 407 -20.03 42.06 -17.32
N ASP A 408 -19.66 41.57 -18.50
CA ASP A 408 -18.27 41.58 -18.99
C ASP A 408 -17.94 42.72 -19.99
N ASN A 409 -18.80 43.74 -20.13
CA ASN A 409 -18.64 44.82 -21.12
C ASN A 409 -18.50 46.24 -20.54
N GLU A 410 -18.06 46.39 -19.29
CA GLU A 410 -17.59 47.68 -18.78
C GLU A 410 -16.36 47.45 -17.90
N VAL A 411 -15.17 47.75 -18.44
CA VAL A 411 -14.08 48.55 -17.85
C VAL A 411 -12.81 48.31 -18.70
N ASP A 412 -12.51 49.24 -19.61
CA ASP A 412 -11.14 49.66 -19.95
C ASP A 412 -11.21 50.84 -20.94
N ALA A 413 -11.40 52.04 -20.38
CA ALA A 413 -11.08 53.32 -21.01
C ALA A 413 -11.00 54.42 -19.92
N ASP A 414 -9.85 54.50 -19.25
CA ASP A 414 -9.06 55.75 -19.05
C ASP A 414 -7.76 55.49 -18.27
#